data_AF-A0A7W1NKQ2-F1
#
_entry.id   AF-A0A7W1NKQ2-F1
#
_cell.length_a   1.000
_cell.length_b   1.000
_cell.length_c   1.000
_cell.angle_alpha   90.00
_cell.angle_beta   90.00
_cell.angle_gamma   90.00
#
_symmetry.space_group_name_H-M   'P 1'
#
loop_
_entity.id
_entity.type
_entity.pdbx_description
1 polymer ?
#
loop_
_entity_poly.entity_id
_entity_poly.type
_entity_poly.pdbx_seq_one_letter_code
_entity_poly.pdbx_strand_id
1 'polypeptide(L)' 'MVIQVTYHGTQHGDFLGIPSTDCVITLPCILMFRIEDDLIVENWTEMDIFGVVNQISTARQLCPNPQLSAN' A
#
# COMPACT_ATOMS: atom_id res chain seq x y z
N MET A 1 10.61 -6.82 -18.53
CA MET A 1 9.18 -7.09 -18.28
C MET A 1 8.60 -5.93 -17.49
N VAL A 2 7.37 -5.50 -17.78
CA VAL A 2 6.66 -4.46 -17.03
C VAL A 2 5.32 -5.01 -16.58
N ILE A 3 4.98 -4.85 -15.31
CA ILE A 3 3.73 -5.33 -14.70
C ILE A 3 3.04 -4.15 -14.02
N GLN A 4 1.77 -3.94 -14.34
CA GLN A 4 0.88 -3.10 -13.55
C GLN A 4 0.14 -3.99 -12.56
N VAL A 5 0.23 -3.65 -11.28
CA VAL A 5 -0.42 -4.40 -10.19
C VAL A 5 -1.10 -3.43 -9.24
N THR A 6 -2.11 -3.92 -8.53
CA THR A 6 -2.72 -3.19 -7.42
C THR A 6 -2.75 -4.11 -6.21
N TYR A 7 -2.12 -3.68 -5.13
CA TYR A 7 -2.14 -4.37 -3.85
C TYR A 7 -3.28 -3.85 -2.99
N HIS A 8 -3.87 -4.75 -2.20
CA HIS A 8 -4.82 -4.40 -1.15
C HIS A 8 -4.31 -4.96 0.18
N GLY A 9 -4.45 -4.19 1.25
CA GLY A 9 -4.00 -4.61 2.58
C GLY A 9 -4.54 -3.72 3.68
N THR A 10 -4.15 -4.01 4.92
CA THR A 10 -4.51 -3.20 6.10
C THR A 10 -3.25 -2.66 6.75
N GLN A 11 -3.23 -1.38 7.08
CA GLN A 11 -2.08 -0.76 7.74
C GLN A 11 -2.08 -1.08 9.24
N HIS A 12 -1.37 -2.13 9.63
CA HIS A 12 -1.20 -2.53 11.04
C HIS A 12 0.03 -1.94 11.73
N GLY A 13 0.97 -1.39 10.97
CA GLY A 13 2.21 -0.80 11.48
C GLY A 13 2.31 0.67 11.14
N ASP A 14 3.15 1.37 11.89
CA ASP A 14 3.46 2.77 11.61
C ASP A 14 4.09 2.89 10.22
N PHE A 15 3.63 3.85 9.44
CA PHE A 15 4.07 4.05 8.06
C PHE A 15 4.44 5.51 7.83
N LEU A 16 5.72 5.77 7.49
CA LEU A 16 6.27 7.12 7.28
C LEU A 16 5.97 8.10 8.43
N GLY A 17 6.01 7.61 9.68
CA GLY A 17 5.73 8.40 10.88
C GLY A 17 4.24 8.60 11.20
N ILE A 18 3.33 8.05 10.39
CA ILE A 18 1.90 7.97 10.70
C ILE A 18 1.68 6.70 11.52
N PRO A 19 1.16 6.80 12.77
CA PRO A 19 0.85 5.62 13.58
C PRO A 19 -0.09 4.67 12.84
N SER A 20 -0.04 3.38 13.17
CA SER A 20 -1.00 2.39 12.66
C SER A 20 -2.45 2.88 12.78
N THR A 21 -3.22 2.71 11.71
CA THR A 21 -4.61 3.18 11.62
C THR A 21 -5.63 2.06 11.44
N ASP A 22 -5.17 0.83 11.18
CA ASP A 22 -6.02 -0.32 10.79
C ASP A 22 -6.92 -0.04 9.57
N CYS A 23 -6.58 0.97 8.76
CA CYS A 23 -7.27 1.29 7.53
C CYS A 23 -6.95 0.27 6.43
N VAL A 24 -7.97 -0.10 5.67
CA VAL A 24 -7.78 -0.82 4.40
C VAL A 24 -7.21 0.15 3.37
N ILE A 25 -6.11 -0.24 2.74
CA ILE A 25 -5.42 0.53 1.70
C ILE A 25 -5.50 -0.17 0.35
N THR A 26 -5.51 0.64 -0.71
CA THR A 26 -5.28 0.22 -2.09
C THR A 26 -4.01 0.89 -2.59
N LEU A 27 -3.07 0.11 -3.11
CA LEU A 27 -1.76 0.57 -3.57
C LEU A 27 -1.51 0.13 -5.02
N PRO A 28 -1.75 1.01 -5.99
CA PRO A 28 -1.31 0.82 -7.37
C PRO A 28 0.21 0.89 -7.50
N CYS A 29 0.80 -0.02 -8.27
CA CYS A 29 2.22 -0.06 -8.55
C CYS A 29 2.51 -0.38 -10.02
N ILE A 30 3.68 0.07 -10.49
CA ILE A 30 4.32 -0.38 -11.72
C ILE A 30 5.63 -1.06 -11.34
N LEU A 31 5.78 -2.33 -11.71
CA LEU A 31 6.96 -3.13 -11.48
C LEU A 31 7.68 -3.32 -12.81
N MET A 32 8.97 -2.99 -12.85
CA MET A 32 9.82 -3.12 -14.01
C MET A 32 10.96 -4.07 -13.67
N PHE A 33 11.06 -5.16 -14.41
CA PHE A 33 12.09 -6.18 -14.22
C PHE A 33 12.99 -6.26 -15.44
N ARG A 34 14.31 -6.23 -15.23
CA ARG A 34 15.28 -6.69 -16.22
C ARG A 34 15.49 -8.19 -16.03
N ILE A 35 15.39 -8.95 -17.12
CA ILE A 35 15.49 -10.41 -17.11
C ILE A 35 16.67 -10.81 -18.00
N GLU A 36 17.58 -11.64 -17.48
CA GLU A 36 18.72 -12.24 -18.19
C GLU A 36 18.86 -13.70 -17.75
N ASP A 37 19.14 -14.60 -18.69
CA ASP A 37 19.27 -16.04 -18.44
C ASP A 37 18.15 -16.62 -17.55
N ASP A 38 16.90 -16.25 -17.87
CA ASP A 38 15.68 -16.64 -17.14
C ASP A 38 15.61 -16.19 -15.67
N LEU A 39 16.48 -15.27 -15.24
CA LEU A 39 16.51 -14.70 -13.91
C LEU A 39 16.16 -13.21 -13.91
N ILE A 40 15.48 -12.75 -12.85
CA ILE A 40 15.30 -11.32 -12.59
C ILE A 40 16.60 -10.79 -12.01
N VAL A 41 17.30 -9.98 -12.79
CA VAL A 41 18.61 -9.42 -12.41
C VAL A 41 18.49 -8.01 -11.85
N GLU A 42 17.44 -7.27 -12.20
CA GLU A 42 17.11 -5.96 -11.62
C GLU A 42 15.60 -5.78 -11.48
N ASN A 43 15.21 -5.02 -10.45
CA ASN A 43 13.83 -4.60 -10.19
C ASN A 43 13.80 -3.10 -9.89
N TRP A 44 12.93 -2.38 -10.60
CA TRP A 44 12.49 -1.04 -10.23
C TRP A 44 11.00 -1.07 -9.97
N THR A 45 10.56 -0.40 -8.90
CA THR A 45 9.16 -0.36 -8.52
C THR A 45 8.76 1.07 -8.24
N GLU A 46 7.74 1.53 -8.95
CA GLU A 46 7.06 2.78 -8.68
C GLU A 46 5.76 2.46 -7.96
N MET A 47 5.56 3.08 -6.80
CA MET A 47 4.43 2.85 -5.90
C MET A 47 3.75 4.18 -5.61
N ASP A 48 2.41 4.22 -5.62
CA ASP A 48 1.67 5.42 -5.22
C ASP A 48 1.65 5.59 -3.69
N ILE A 49 2.82 5.90 -3.13
CA ILE A 49 3.01 6.12 -1.70
C ILE A 49 2.24 7.35 -1.23
N PHE A 50 2.14 8.39 -2.06
CA PHE A 50 1.37 9.58 -1.71
C PHE A 50 -0.13 9.24 -1.59
N GLY A 51 -0.67 8.43 -2.51
CA GLY A 51 -2.02 7.90 -2.42
C GLY A 51 -2.27 7.08 -1.16
N VAL A 52 -1.29 6.25 -0.74
CA VAL A 52 -1.36 5.54 0.56
C VAL A 52 -1.36 6.51 1.73
N VAL A 53 -0.45 7.48 1.76
CA VAL A 53 -0.39 8.51 2.82
C VAL A 53 -1.71 9.27 2.90
N ASN A 54 -2.30 9.66 1.78
CA ASN A 54 -3.60 10.34 1.76
C ASN A 54 -4.72 9.46 2.31
N GLN A 55 -4.74 8.16 1.97
CA GLN A 55 -5.69 7.20 2.54
C GLN A 55 -5.57 7.13 4.06
N ILE A 56 -4.36 6.93 4.61
CA ILE A 56 -4.19 6.69 6.06
C ILE A 56 -4.19 7.98 6.91
N SER A 57 -3.79 9.12 6.34
CA SER A 57 -3.80 10.41 7.06
C SER A 57 -5.17 11.05 7.11
N THR A 58 -5.93 11.01 6.01
CA THR A 58 -7.28 11.58 5.94
C THR A 58 -8.31 10.64 6.58
N ALA A 59 -8.12 9.32 6.51
CA ALA A 59 -9.11 8.35 6.97
C ALA A 59 -9.08 8.02 8.47
N ARG A 60 -8.34 8.76 9.32
CA ARG A 60 -8.55 8.68 10.79
C ARG A 60 -10.03 8.86 11.17
N GLN A 61 -10.81 9.54 10.34
CA GLN A 61 -12.23 9.79 10.52
C GLN A 61 -13.16 8.80 9.80
N LEU A 62 -12.65 7.95 8.89
CA LEU A 62 -13.47 7.11 7.99
C LEU A 62 -13.12 5.62 8.02
N CYS A 63 -12.01 5.22 8.65
CA CYS A 63 -11.69 3.81 8.79
C CYS A 63 -12.68 3.18 9.78
N PRO A 64 -13.47 2.17 9.35
CA PRO A 64 -14.45 1.56 10.21
C PRO A 64 -13.72 0.97 11.41
N ASN A 65 -13.89 1.61 12.57
CA ASN A 65 -13.42 1.05 13.83
C ASN A 65 -14.21 -0.25 14.07
N PRO A 66 -13.57 -1.43 14.05
CA PRO A 66 -14.27 -2.69 14.33
C PRO A 66 -14.89 -2.71 15.73
N GLN A 67 -14.48 -1.79 16.61
CA GLN A 67 -14.95 -1.66 17.99
C GLN A 67 -16.12 -0.67 18.18
N LEU A 68 -16.58 0.04 17.13
CA LEU A 68 -17.65 1.06 17.27
C LEU A 68 -19.00 0.67 16.62
N SER A 69 -19.20 -0.59 16.28
CA SER A 69 -20.49 -1.10 15.77
C SER A 69 -21.22 -2.05 16.74
N ALA A 70 -20.66 -2.27 17.93
CA ALA A 70 -21.24 -3.13 18.95
C ALA A 70 -21.44 -2.34 20.25
N ASN A 71 -22.44 -1.46 20.29
CA ASN A 71 -23.15 -1.00 21.49
C ASN A 71 -24.54 -0.51 21.09
#